data_AF-A0A7C3YY84-F1
#
_entry.id   AF-A0A7C3YY84-F1
#
_cell.length_a   1.000
_cell.length_b   1.000
_cell.length_c   1.000
_cell.angle_alpha   90.00
_cell.angle_beta   90.00
_cell.angle_gamma   90.00
#
_symmetry.space_group_name_H-M   'P 1'
#
loop_
_entity.id
_entity.type
_entity.pdbx_description
1 polymer ?
#
loop_
_entity_poly.entity_id
_entity_poly.type
_entity_poly.pdbx_seq_one_letter_code
_entity_poly.pdbx_strand_id
1 'polypeptide(L)'
;MGSTEREIPVPKNIRVREEDFGLLFYNVDDQTLTFVHSKRLLDVVYREGRAWLRPGACPWSHGLERLIRRLAEKGLVVFEGR
;
A
#
# COMPACT_ATOMS: atom_id res chain seq x y z
N MET A 1 -19.78 -3.66 15.26
CA MET A 1 -19.04 -4.89 14.91
C MET A 1 -17.94 -4.48 13.96
N GLY A 2 -16.72 -4.29 14.48
CA GLY A 2 -15.61 -3.69 13.76
C GLY A 2 -15.03 -4.67 12.76
N SER A 3 -15.33 -4.46 11.48
CA SER A 3 -14.49 -5.00 10.41
C SER A 3 -13.17 -4.27 10.53
N THR A 4 -12.14 -4.94 11.04
CA THR A 4 -10.75 -4.49 10.92
C THR A 4 -10.44 -4.42 9.43
N GLU A 5 -10.70 -3.26 8.84
CA GLU A 5 -10.24 -2.88 7.52
C GLU A 5 -8.76 -3.23 7.48
N ARG A 6 -8.39 -4.21 6.65
CA ARG A 6 -7.05 -4.80 6.64
C ARG A 6 -6.06 -3.74 6.19
N GLU A 7 -5.44 -3.08 7.16
CA GLU A 7 -4.28 -2.27 6.94
C GLU A 7 -3.13 -3.18 6.53
N ILE A 8 -2.43 -2.78 5.47
CA ILE A 8 -1.39 -3.53 4.82
C ILE A 8 -0.07 -2.84 5.18
N PRO A 9 0.82 -3.49 5.94
CA PRO A 9 2.06 -2.87 6.36
C PRO A 9 2.97 -2.55 5.17
N VAL A 10 3.59 -1.37 5.21
CA VAL A 10 4.68 -1.01 4.31
C VAL A 10 6.02 -1.36 4.99
N PRO A 11 6.97 -2.02 4.30
CA PRO A 11 8.29 -2.31 4.85
C PRO A 11 9.02 -1.06 5.33
N LYS A 12 9.86 -1.18 6.35
CA LYS A 12 10.55 -0.03 6.99
C LYS A 12 11.47 0.75 6.05
N ASN A 13 12.04 0.05 5.08
CA ASN A 13 12.91 0.57 4.03
C ASN A 13 12.13 1.22 2.88
N ILE A 14 10.81 1.12 2.85
CA ILE A 14 9.96 1.72 1.83
C ILE A 14 9.31 2.97 2.40
N ARG A 15 9.54 4.11 1.75
CA ARG A 15 8.76 5.33 1.94
C ARG A 15 7.63 5.32 0.94
N VAL A 16 6.43 5.67 1.38
CA VAL A 16 5.28 5.85 0.50
C VAL A 16 4.76 7.27 0.64
N ARG A 17 4.25 7.85 -0.44
CA ARG A 17 3.60 9.15 -0.48
C ARG A 17 2.36 9.08 -1.38
N GLU A 18 1.31 9.78 -0.98
CA GLU A 18 0.09 9.94 -1.77
C GLU A 18 0.25 11.07 -2.78
N GLU A 19 -0.25 10.83 -3.99
CA GLU A 19 -0.27 11.77 -5.10
C GLU A 19 -1.67 11.75 -5.75
N ASP A 20 -2.01 12.78 -6.52
CA ASP A 20 -3.35 12.91 -7.14
C ASP A 20 -3.73 11.69 -8.01
N PHE A 21 -2.74 11.00 -8.56
CA PHE A 21 -2.91 9.85 -9.43
C PHE A 21 -2.87 8.49 -8.70
N GLY A 22 -2.51 8.44 -7.41
CA GLY A 22 -2.26 7.19 -6.69
C GLY A 22 -1.10 7.25 -5.68
N LEU A 23 -0.20 6.27 -5.72
CA LEU A 23 0.86 6.09 -4.71
C LEU A 23 2.24 6.09 -5.33
N LEU A 24 3.17 6.74 -4.63
CA LEU A 24 4.59 6.76 -4.95
C LEU A 24 5.37 6.01 -3.87
N PHE A 25 6.10 4.97 -4.25
CA PHE A 25 6.95 4.18 -3.36
C PHE A 25 8.42 4.49 -3.66
N TYR A 26 9.21 4.76 -2.62
CA TYR A 26 10.64 4.96 -2.70
C TYR A 26 11.34 3.94 -1.80
N ASN A 27 12.16 3.08 -2.39
CA ASN A 27 12.99 2.14 -1.66
C ASN A 27 14.31 2.81 -1.28
N VAL A 28 14.57 2.91 0.03
CA VAL A 28 15.79 3.58 0.54
C VAL A 28 17.05 2.75 0.32
N ASP A 29 16.93 1.43 0.16
CA ASP A 29 18.09 0.54 0.06
C ASP A 29 18.72 0.60 -1.32
N ASP A 30 17.89 0.62 -2.38
CA ASP A 30 18.33 0.62 -3.78
C ASP A 30 18.05 1.95 -4.53
N GLN A 31 17.46 2.93 -3.82
CA GLN A 31 17.08 4.25 -4.34
C GLN A 31 16.06 4.20 -5.49
N THR A 32 15.31 3.10 -5.64
CA THR A 32 14.31 2.94 -6.69
C THR A 32 12.99 3.61 -6.34
N LEU A 33 12.44 4.32 -7.31
CA LEU A 33 11.14 4.97 -7.21
C LEU A 33 10.13 4.22 -8.08
N THR A 34 9.08 3.69 -7.46
CA THR A 34 8.01 2.95 -8.13
C THR A 34 6.70 3.71 -8.04
N PHE A 35 6.12 3.99 -9.20
CA PHE A 35 4.83 4.63 -9.30
C PHE A 35 3.70 3.60 -9.47
N VAL A 36 2.62 3.75 -8.68
CA VAL A 36 1.43 2.90 -8.72
C VAL A 36 0.18 3.75 -8.92
N HIS A 37 -0.45 3.59 -10.07
CA HIS A 37 -1.69 4.29 -10.42
C HIS A 37 -2.90 3.65 -9.72
N SER A 38 -3.03 3.91 -8.42
CA SER A 38 -4.10 3.40 -7.56
C SER A 38 -5.30 4.35 -7.44
N LYS A 39 -5.20 5.60 -7.91
CA LYS A 39 -6.20 6.65 -7.63
C LYS A 39 -6.53 6.66 -6.12
N ARG A 40 -7.83 6.66 -5.77
CA ARG A 40 -8.34 6.62 -4.38
C ARG A 40 -8.65 5.21 -3.86
N LEU A 41 -8.01 4.18 -4.43
CA LEU A 41 -8.24 2.79 -3.98
C LEU A 41 -7.53 2.46 -2.66
N LEU A 42 -6.44 3.17 -2.36
CA LEU A 42 -5.61 2.96 -1.19
C LEU A 42 -5.27 4.32 -0.59
N ASP A 43 -5.44 4.44 0.73
CA ASP A 43 -4.97 5.56 1.53
C ASP A 43 -3.70 5.18 2.29
N VAL A 44 -2.83 6.15 2.55
CA VAL A 44 -1.64 5.99 3.41
C VAL A 44 -1.97 6.44 4.83
N VAL A 45 -1.67 5.58 5.79
CA VAL A 45 -1.79 5.87 7.22
C VAL A 45 -0.42 5.75 7.88
N TYR A 46 0.00 6.78 8.60
CA TYR A 46 1.23 6.72 9.40
C TYR A 46 0.94 6.45 10.86
N ARG A 47 1.60 5.45 11.44
CA ARG A 47 1.55 5.11 12.86
C ARG A 47 2.95 4.85 13.37
N GLU A 48 3.34 5.55 14.44
CA GLU A 48 4.64 5.36 15.11
C GLU A 48 5.84 5.41 14.14
N GLY A 49 5.79 6.31 13.15
CA GLY A 49 6.83 6.46 12.14
C GLY A 49 6.86 5.38 11.05
N ARG A 50 5.86 4.48 11.00
CA ARG A 50 5.69 3.48 9.93
C ARG A 50 4.46 3.78 9.08
N ALA A 51 4.56 3.48 7.80
CA ALA A 51 3.45 3.62 6.87
C ALA A 51 2.66 2.31 6.74
N TRP A 52 1.37 2.44 6.53
CA TRP A 52 0.42 1.38 6.27
C TRP A 52 -0.48 1.82 5.12
N LEU A 53 -0.92 0.88 4.29
CA LEU A 53 -1.94 1.13 3.28
C LEU A 53 -3.28 0.62 3.78
N ARG A 54 -4.31 1.44 3.68
CA ARG A 54 -5.69 1.04 3.98
C ARG A 54 -6.50 1.08 2.69
N PRO A 55 -7.43 0.15 2.45
CA PRO A 55 -8.44 0.33 1.42
C PRO A 55 -9.13 1.70 1.58
N GLY A 56 -9.24 2.45 0.49
CA GLY A 56 -10.01 3.69 0.46
C GLY A 56 -11.51 3.41 0.51
N ALA A 57 -12.33 4.38 0.09
CA ALA A 57 -13.80 4.29 0.15
C ALA A 57 -14.43 3.18 -0.72
N CYS A 58 -13.64 2.46 -1.53
CA CYS A 58 -14.13 1.36 -2.34
C CYS A 58 -14.08 0.02 -1.57
N PRO A 59 -15.12 -0.83 -1.67
CA PRO A 59 -15.10 -2.14 -1.04
C PRO A 59 -13.96 -3.01 -1.58
N TRP A 60 -13.49 -3.93 -0.73
CA TRP A 60 -12.44 -4.88 -1.08
C TRP A 60 -12.89 -5.73 -2.29
N SER A 61 -12.31 -5.42 -3.45
CA SER A 61 -12.64 -6.08 -4.72
C SER A 61 -11.51 -7.00 -5.16
N HIS A 62 -11.81 -7.95 -6.04
CA HIS A 62 -10.80 -8.82 -6.65
C HIS A 62 -9.70 -8.03 -7.39
N GLY A 63 -10.03 -6.82 -7.89
CA GLY A 63 -9.05 -5.91 -8.48
C GLY A 63 -8.09 -5.32 -7.45
N LEU A 64 -8.60 -4.89 -6.29
CA LEU A 64 -7.79 -4.39 -5.18
C LEU A 64 -6.87 -5.49 -4.62
N GLU A 65 -7.40 -6.69 -4.42
CA GLU A 65 -6.58 -7.82 -3.96
C GLU A 65 -5.46 -8.16 -4.94
N ARG A 66 -5.75 -8.18 -6.24
CA ARG A 66 -4.73 -8.41 -7.28
C ARG A 66 -3.68 -7.31 -7.30
N LEU A 67 -4.06 -6.05 -7.06
CA LEU A 67 -3.12 -4.94 -6.91
C LEU A 67 -2.21 -5.17 -5.70
N ILE A 68 -2.78 -5.48 -4.53
CA ILE A 68 -2.03 -5.70 -3.28
C ILE A 68 -1.05 -6.87 -3.45
N ARG A 69 -1.48 -7.99 -4.04
CA ARG A 69 -0.60 -9.12 -4.34
C ARG A 69 0.59 -8.70 -5.22
N ARG A 70 0.35 -7.91 -6.28
CA ARG A 70 1.44 -7.37 -7.13
C ARG A 70 2.39 -6.43 -6.39
N LEU A 71 1.88 -5.63 -5.46
CA LEU A 71 2.72 -4.77 -4.61
C LEU A 71 3.60 -5.61 -3.68
N ALA A 72 3.06 -6.70 -3.15
CA ALA A 72 3.78 -7.63 -2.29
C ALA A 72 4.85 -8.42 -3.06
N GLU A 73 4.55 -8.88 -4.28
CA GLU A 73 5.53 -9.51 -5.19
C GLU A 73 6.72 -8.57 -5.50
N LYS A 74 6.47 -7.27 -5.51
CA LYS A 74 7.51 -6.23 -5.69
C LYS A 74 8.19 -5.81 -4.40
N GLY A 75 7.83 -6.39 -3.25
CA GLY A 75 8.37 -6.03 -1.95
C GLY A 75 7.98 -4.62 -1.47
N LEU A 76 6.96 -4.00 -2.05
CA LEU A 76 6.51 -2.64 -1.68
C LEU A 76 5.57 -2.64 -0.47
N VAL A 77 4.94 -3.78 -0.19
CA VAL A 77 4.04 -4.00 0.95
C VAL A 77 4.22 -5.41 1.49
N VAL A 78 3.79 -5.66 2.71
CA VAL A 78 3.77 -7.01 3.32
C VAL A 78 2.33 -7.52 3.28
N PHE A 79 2.08 -8.56 2.48
CA PHE A 79 0.77 -9.19 2.38
C PHE A 79 0.87 -10.71 2.52
N GLU A 80 0.36 -11.24 3.63
CA GLU A 80 0.21 -12.68 3.82
C GLU A 80 -1.07 -13.13 3.10
N GLY A 81 -0.93 -13.54 1.83
CA GLY A 81 -2.04 -14.11 1.08
C GLY A 81 -2.50 -15.42 1.72
N ARG A 82 -3.78 -15.48 2.09
CA ARG A 82 -4.49 -16.76 2.22
C ARG A 82 -4.96 -17.23 0.84
#